data_AF-A0A350X4Y3-F1
#
_entry.id   AF-A0A350X4Y3-F1
#
_cell.length_a   1.000
_cell.length_b   1.000
_cell.length_c   1.000
_cell.angle_alpha   90.00
_cell.angle_beta   90.00
_cell.angle_gamma   90.00
#
_symmetry.space_group_name_H-M   'P 1'
#
loop_
_entity.id
_entity.type
_entity.pdbx_description
1 polymer ?
#
loop_
_entity_poly.entity_id
_entity_poly.type
_entity_poly.pdbx_seq_one_letter_code
_entity_poly.pdbx_strand_id
1 'polypeptide(L)'
;EDCQNTYKGKVIYGKDAFSDLHFMDKLMPAKTAGKWDDLKGFLDEVNGNGDQPLVVQPLVVQASRLPQEEGGQDAHSTREKEVDTRRSEAVAIDIERPTPPFWGTTLLQPEDIPLEEVFWYLDLQALIAGQWQFRKPKEQSREEYDGFLAEKVYPILEEWKQRVIEEKLLHPQVVYGYFPCLAEGNSLYIYDAEMMKGGQDAHPTNPVATFNFPRQKSMRRLCIADFFAPVESGKFDVFPMQAVTVGNIATEYAQKLFAENKYTDYLYFHGLAVQTAEAVAEWVHARIRRELGFGSQEPDNIRDILAQRYQGSRYSFGYPACPNIQDQYKQLELLGANRINLYMDESEQLYPEQSTTAIITYHPVAKYFSA
;
A
#
# COMPACT_ATOMS: atom_id res chain seq x y z
N GLU A 1 -17.64 11.55 2.44
CA GLU A 1 -18.56 11.91 3.55
C GLU A 1 -19.01 10.62 4.22
N ASP A 2 -19.27 10.63 5.53
CA ASP A 2 -19.77 9.44 6.25
C ASP A 2 -21.20 9.10 5.77
N CYS A 3 -21.46 7.82 5.43
CA CYS A 3 -22.77 7.38 4.95
C CYS A 3 -23.89 7.65 5.96
N GLN A 4 -23.56 7.72 7.26
CA GLN A 4 -24.48 8.04 8.35
C GLN A 4 -25.04 9.46 8.26
N ASN A 5 -24.32 10.38 7.60
CA ASN A 5 -24.75 11.77 7.41
C ASN A 5 -25.64 11.95 6.17
N THR A 6 -25.57 11.02 5.21
CA THR A 6 -26.34 11.06 3.96
C THR A 6 -27.60 10.22 4.04
N TYR A 7 -27.54 9.06 4.71
CA TYR A 7 -28.66 8.14 4.80
C TYR A 7 -29.62 8.54 5.93
N LYS A 8 -30.93 8.52 5.63
CA LYS A 8 -31.96 8.91 6.60
C LYS A 8 -32.22 7.85 7.68
N GLY A 9 -31.85 6.60 7.43
CA GLY A 9 -31.96 5.49 8.38
C GLY A 9 -30.70 5.24 9.19
N LYS A 10 -30.75 4.21 10.03
CA LYS A 10 -29.60 3.75 10.79
C LYS A 10 -28.59 3.09 9.85
N VAL A 11 -27.36 3.58 9.83
CA VAL A 11 -26.23 2.93 9.15
C VAL A 11 -25.47 2.12 10.19
N ILE A 12 -25.14 0.88 9.84
CA ILE A 12 -24.41 -0.06 10.69
C ILE A 12 -23.14 -0.45 9.96
N TYR A 13 -22.01 -0.31 10.63
CA TYR A 13 -20.70 -0.64 10.09
C TYR A 13 -20.20 -1.94 10.74
N GLY A 14 -20.10 -2.98 9.92
CA GLY A 14 -19.48 -4.25 10.28
C GLY A 14 -17.98 -4.13 10.41
N LYS A 15 -17.41 -4.69 11.48
CA LYS A 15 -15.95 -4.76 11.64
C LYS A 15 -15.36 -5.96 10.90
N ASP A 16 -16.09 -7.07 10.91
CA ASP A 16 -15.78 -8.34 10.27
C ASP A 16 -17.05 -9.17 10.06
N ALA A 17 -16.95 -10.22 9.24
CA ALA A 17 -18.08 -11.07 8.90
C ALA A 17 -18.76 -11.71 10.12
N PHE A 18 -18.02 -11.98 11.20
CA PHE A 18 -18.62 -12.52 12.43
C PHE A 18 -19.42 -11.45 13.15
N SER A 19 -18.91 -10.22 13.25
CA SER A 19 -19.66 -9.10 13.84
C SER A 19 -20.97 -8.85 13.10
N ASP A 20 -20.97 -8.96 11.77
CA ASP A 20 -22.16 -8.84 10.95
C ASP A 20 -23.15 -9.98 11.17
N LEU A 21 -22.65 -11.22 11.29
CA LEU A 21 -23.48 -12.38 11.60
C LEU A 21 -24.16 -12.23 12.98
N HIS A 22 -23.40 -11.82 14.01
CA HIS A 22 -23.97 -11.58 15.35
C HIS A 22 -25.00 -10.45 15.34
N PHE A 23 -24.78 -9.40 14.52
CA PHE A 23 -25.75 -8.34 14.34
C PHE A 23 -27.03 -8.87 13.66
N MET A 24 -26.89 -9.67 12.60
CA MET A 24 -28.02 -10.28 11.89
C MET A 24 -28.81 -11.24 12.79
N ASP A 25 -28.14 -12.03 13.63
CA ASP A 25 -28.76 -12.93 14.61
C ASP A 25 -29.62 -12.18 15.64
N LYS A 26 -29.25 -10.94 15.96
CA LYS A 26 -30.08 -10.05 16.82
C LYS A 26 -31.16 -9.33 16.02
N LEU A 27 -30.84 -8.86 14.82
CA LEU A 27 -31.72 -8.06 13.98
C LEU A 27 -32.93 -8.86 13.51
N MET A 28 -32.73 -10.09 13.04
CA MET A 28 -33.80 -10.88 12.42
C MET A 28 -34.94 -11.21 13.41
N PRO A 29 -34.68 -11.66 14.65
CA PRO A 29 -35.72 -11.80 15.67
C PRO A 29 -36.37 -10.47 16.05
N ALA A 30 -35.60 -9.40 16.19
CA ALA A 30 -36.13 -8.08 16.56
C ALA A 30 -37.07 -7.53 15.48
N LYS A 31 -36.72 -7.65 14.19
CA LYS A 31 -37.62 -7.28 13.08
C LYS A 31 -38.92 -8.08 13.11
N THR A 32 -38.82 -9.39 13.32
CA THR A 32 -39.99 -10.27 13.40
C THR A 32 -40.92 -9.89 14.56
N ALA A 33 -40.34 -9.47 15.69
CA ALA A 33 -41.07 -9.06 16.87
C ALA A 33 -41.55 -7.59 16.85
N GLY A 34 -41.28 -6.83 15.77
CA GLY A 34 -41.61 -5.39 15.70
C GLY A 34 -40.76 -4.52 16.63
N LYS A 35 -39.60 -5.00 17.05
CA LYS A 35 -38.66 -4.40 18.01
C LYS A 35 -37.46 -3.72 17.33
N TRP A 36 -37.55 -3.48 16.04
CA TRP A 36 -36.56 -2.76 15.25
C TRP A 36 -37.25 -1.67 14.45
N ASP A 37 -36.66 -0.49 14.44
CA ASP A 37 -37.07 0.65 13.63
C ASP A 37 -35.89 1.10 12.76
N ASP A 38 -36.12 1.30 11.46
CA ASP A 38 -35.05 1.60 10.51
C ASP A 38 -34.42 2.99 10.74
N LEU A 39 -35.02 3.87 11.55
CA LEU A 39 -34.47 5.17 11.94
C LEU A 39 -33.82 5.11 13.33
N LYS A 40 -34.43 4.38 14.28
CA LYS A 40 -34.06 4.40 15.71
C LYS A 40 -33.21 3.19 16.14
N GLY A 41 -33.19 2.11 15.36
CA GLY A 41 -32.53 0.86 15.71
C GLY A 41 -33.39 -0.05 16.59
N PHE A 42 -32.77 -0.78 17.53
CA PHE A 42 -33.49 -1.67 18.45
C PHE A 42 -34.36 -0.86 19.42
N LEU A 43 -35.67 -1.14 19.42
CA LEU A 43 -36.68 -0.41 20.21
C LEU A 43 -36.76 -0.87 21.67
N ASP A 44 -36.26 -2.07 21.97
CA ASP A 44 -36.26 -2.67 23.31
C ASP A 44 -35.08 -2.23 24.18
N GLU A 45 -34.05 -1.62 23.57
CA GLU A 45 -32.91 -1.06 24.30
C GLU A 45 -33.29 0.33 24.80
N VAL A 46 -34.01 0.36 25.93
CA VAL A 46 -34.31 1.60 26.66
C VAL A 46 -32.99 2.26 27.07
N ASN A 47 -32.82 3.54 26.74
CA ASN A 47 -31.74 4.45 27.19
C ASN A 47 -31.36 4.24 28.66
N GLY A 48 -30.43 3.33 28.94
CA GLY A 48 -29.89 3.04 30.26
C GLY A 48 -28.38 2.83 30.14
N ASN A 49 -27.61 3.78 30.66
CA ASN A 49 -26.14 3.69 30.79
C ASN A 49 -25.72 2.31 31.30
N GLY A 50 -24.90 1.58 30.53
CA GLY A 50 -24.32 0.34 31.07
C GLY A 50 -23.53 -0.57 30.15
N ASP A 51 -23.64 -0.49 28.82
CA ASP A 51 -22.75 -1.22 27.92
C ASP A 51 -22.13 -0.28 26.91
N GLN A 52 -20.80 -0.37 26.79
CA GLN A 52 -19.99 0.54 26.01
C GLN A 52 -20.51 0.65 24.57
N PRO A 53 -20.54 1.84 23.96
CA PRO A 53 -20.72 1.93 22.53
C PRO A 53 -19.68 1.01 21.90
N LEU A 54 -20.08 0.12 21.00
CA LEU A 54 -19.16 -0.61 20.13
C LEU A 54 -18.39 0.47 19.36
N VAL A 55 -17.23 0.85 19.90
CA VAL A 55 -16.30 1.78 19.27
C VAL A 55 -15.70 1.03 18.10
N VAL A 56 -16.28 1.28 16.93
CA VAL A 56 -15.75 0.84 15.64
C VAL A 56 -14.56 1.74 15.33
N GLN A 57 -13.35 1.21 15.52
CA GLN A 57 -12.17 1.77 14.87
C GLN A 57 -12.24 1.41 13.37
N PRO A 58 -11.89 2.33 12.46
CA PRO A 58 -11.81 2.01 11.04
C PRO A 58 -10.86 0.82 10.81
N LEU A 59 -11.21 -0.03 9.85
CA LEU A 59 -10.36 -1.11 9.34
C LEU A 59 -9.07 -0.49 8.76
N VAL A 60 -8.03 -0.44 9.60
CA VAL A 60 -6.65 -0.20 9.18
C VAL A 60 -6.11 -1.55 8.74
N VAL A 61 -5.99 -1.76 7.44
CA VAL A 61 -5.03 -2.71 6.87
C VAL A 61 -3.68 -2.37 7.47
N GLN A 62 -3.00 -3.36 8.07
CA GLN A 62 -1.79 -3.21 8.89
C GLN A 62 -0.80 -2.16 8.34
N ALA A 63 -0.93 -0.95 8.85
CA ALA A 63 0.09 0.08 8.87
C ALA A 63 0.12 0.62 10.30
N SER A 64 1.29 0.54 10.89
CA SER A 64 1.68 0.89 12.26
C SER A 64 0.91 2.05 12.90
N ARG A 65 0.26 1.75 14.04
CA ARG A 65 -0.30 2.62 15.11
C ARG A 65 -0.28 4.15 14.86
N LEU A 66 -1.46 4.73 14.67
CA LEU A 66 -1.75 6.17 14.76
C LEU A 66 -2.22 6.54 16.20
N PRO A 67 -1.86 7.72 16.76
CA PRO A 67 -2.47 8.24 17.98
C PRO A 67 -3.85 8.87 17.69
N GLN A 68 -4.80 8.68 18.61
CA GLN A 68 -6.12 9.33 18.60
C GLN A 68 -6.01 10.82 18.96
N GLU A 69 -6.60 11.70 18.13
CA GLU A 69 -6.85 13.11 18.48
C GLU A 69 -8.18 13.21 19.24
N GLU A 70 -8.16 13.83 20.43
CA GLU A 70 -9.36 14.21 21.18
C GLU A 70 -10.05 15.41 20.52
N GLY A 71 -11.36 15.28 20.32
CA GLY A 71 -12.21 16.29 19.71
C GLY A 71 -12.47 17.49 20.65
N GLY A 72 -11.97 18.65 20.26
CA GLY A 72 -12.45 19.96 20.68
C GLY A 72 -13.25 20.61 19.55
N GLN A 73 -14.51 20.94 19.82
CA GLN A 73 -15.34 21.76 18.93
C GLN A 73 -14.74 23.17 18.84
N ASP A 74 -14.35 23.61 17.65
CA ASP A 74 -14.14 25.03 17.40
C ASP A 74 -14.71 25.45 16.04
N ALA A 75 -15.38 26.60 16.11
CA ALA A 75 -16.24 27.16 15.09
C ALA A 75 -15.50 27.55 13.80
N HIS A 76 -16.27 27.55 12.70
CA HIS A 76 -15.90 28.04 11.37
C HIS A 76 -14.99 29.29 11.42
N SER A 77 -13.71 29.07 11.07
CA SER A 77 -12.81 30.12 10.61
C SER A 77 -12.26 29.70 9.26
N THR A 78 -12.83 30.24 8.18
CA THR A 78 -12.25 30.25 6.83
C THR A 78 -11.06 31.21 6.79
N ARG A 79 -10.02 30.92 7.57
CA ARG A 79 -8.67 31.41 7.28
C ARG A 79 -8.05 30.37 6.36
N GLU A 80 -7.64 30.77 5.16
CA GLU A 80 -6.73 29.98 4.35
C GLU A 80 -5.55 29.59 5.25
N LYS A 81 -5.47 28.30 5.60
CA LYS A 81 -4.38 27.81 6.42
C LYS A 81 -3.12 27.97 5.59
N GLU A 82 -2.23 28.84 6.03
CA GLU A 82 -0.92 29.03 5.41
C GLU A 82 -0.23 27.67 5.31
N VAL A 83 0.01 27.22 4.07
CA VAL A 83 0.60 25.91 3.82
C VAL A 83 2.08 26.01 4.17
N ASP A 84 2.50 25.20 5.14
CA ASP A 84 3.90 25.13 5.54
C ASP A 84 4.75 24.47 4.43
N THR A 85 5.54 25.30 3.73
CA THR A 85 6.45 24.88 2.66
C THR A 85 7.92 24.83 3.09
N ARG A 86 8.22 25.20 4.35
CA ARG A 86 9.61 25.22 4.82
C ARG A 86 10.12 23.79 4.99
N ARG A 87 11.18 23.44 4.27
CA ARG A 87 11.87 22.14 4.31
C ARG A 87 12.15 21.68 5.75
N SER A 88 12.10 20.38 5.98
CA SER A 88 12.48 19.77 7.26
C SER A 88 13.98 19.91 7.51
N GLU A 89 14.36 20.45 8.67
CA GLU A 89 15.76 20.49 9.14
C GLU A 89 16.32 19.08 9.42
N ALA A 90 15.45 18.08 9.55
CA ALA A 90 15.85 16.70 9.81
C ALA A 90 16.22 15.93 8.53
N VAL A 91 16.16 16.58 7.36
CA VAL A 91 16.46 15.99 6.06
C VAL A 91 17.62 16.79 5.42
N ALA A 92 18.78 16.15 5.31
CA ALA A 92 19.96 16.76 4.73
C ALA A 92 19.79 16.97 3.22
N ILE A 93 20.27 18.11 2.72
CA ILE A 93 20.24 18.42 1.27
C ILE A 93 21.44 17.80 0.56
N ASP A 94 22.61 17.94 1.18
CA ASP A 94 23.91 17.54 0.63
C ASP A 94 24.20 16.09 0.97
N ILE A 95 23.61 15.18 0.20
CA ILE A 95 23.93 13.75 0.19
C ILE A 95 24.58 13.36 -1.14
N GLU A 96 25.33 12.26 -1.12
CA GLU A 96 25.76 11.63 -2.38
C GLU A 96 24.53 11.09 -3.12
N ARG A 97 24.36 11.54 -4.36
CA ARG A 97 23.20 11.19 -5.19
C ARG A 97 23.59 10.06 -6.15
N PRO A 98 22.82 8.97 -6.21
CA PRO A 98 23.13 7.86 -7.08
C PRO A 98 22.94 8.27 -8.54
N THR A 99 23.64 7.57 -9.43
CA THR A 99 23.35 7.63 -10.87
C THR A 99 22.60 6.36 -11.23
N PRO A 100 21.39 6.44 -11.81
CA PRO A 100 20.64 5.25 -12.17
C PRO A 100 21.31 4.56 -13.37
N PRO A 101 21.13 3.24 -13.53
CA PRO A 101 21.70 2.50 -14.66
C PRO A 101 21.12 2.93 -16.02
N PHE A 102 19.93 3.52 -16.02
CA PHE A 102 19.25 4.09 -17.18
C PHE A 102 18.26 5.17 -16.75
N TRP A 103 17.82 6.00 -17.69
CA TRP A 103 16.72 6.95 -17.50
C TRP A 103 15.49 6.50 -18.27
N GLY A 104 14.31 6.81 -17.74
CA GLY A 104 13.03 6.39 -18.30
C GLY A 104 12.60 5.05 -17.71
N THR A 105 11.87 4.25 -18.48
CA THR A 105 11.25 3.02 -17.98
C THR A 105 11.80 1.77 -18.65
N THR A 106 11.81 0.69 -17.87
CA THR A 106 12.04 -0.67 -18.36
C THR A 106 10.89 -1.58 -17.94
N LEU A 107 10.75 -2.69 -18.66
CA LEU A 107 9.69 -3.67 -18.50
C LEU A 107 10.32 -5.02 -18.15
N LEU A 108 9.79 -5.68 -17.14
CA LEU A 108 10.11 -7.06 -16.79
C LEU A 108 8.88 -7.92 -17.06
N GLN A 109 9.08 -8.96 -17.86
CA GLN A 109 8.08 -9.97 -18.20
C GLN A 109 8.18 -11.17 -17.22
N PRO A 110 7.23 -12.12 -17.23
CA PRO A 110 7.29 -13.26 -16.32
C PRO A 110 8.59 -14.05 -16.40
N GLU A 111 9.22 -14.11 -17.58
CA GLU A 111 10.50 -14.79 -17.79
C GLU A 111 11.66 -14.10 -17.08
N ASP A 112 11.54 -12.80 -16.77
CA ASP A 112 12.52 -12.00 -16.03
C ASP A 112 12.29 -12.02 -14.51
N ILE A 113 11.18 -12.63 -14.04
CA ILE A 113 10.72 -12.59 -12.65
C ILE A 113 10.61 -14.02 -12.10
N PRO A 114 11.71 -14.59 -11.56
CA PRO A 114 11.69 -15.93 -10.99
C PRO A 114 10.82 -15.96 -9.72
N LEU A 115 9.66 -16.64 -9.79
CA LEU A 115 8.71 -16.72 -8.67
C LEU A 115 9.31 -17.31 -7.40
N GLU A 116 10.29 -18.22 -7.51
CA GLU A 116 10.99 -18.76 -6.35
C GLU A 116 11.75 -17.67 -5.56
N GLU A 117 12.38 -16.72 -6.25
CA GLU A 117 13.01 -15.57 -5.58
C GLU A 117 11.96 -14.63 -4.99
N VAL A 118 10.86 -14.40 -5.71
CA VAL A 118 9.74 -13.58 -5.24
C VAL A 118 9.15 -14.17 -3.96
N PHE A 119 8.97 -15.49 -3.87
CA PHE A 119 8.41 -16.14 -2.69
C PHE A 119 9.24 -15.97 -1.43
N TRP A 120 10.54 -15.68 -1.54
CA TRP A 120 11.37 -15.31 -0.39
C TRP A 120 10.93 -13.97 0.24
N TYR A 121 10.35 -13.06 -0.56
CA TYR A 121 9.86 -11.76 -0.13
C TYR A 121 8.43 -11.78 0.44
N LEU A 122 7.77 -12.94 0.53
CA LEU A 122 6.42 -13.03 1.09
C LEU A 122 6.37 -12.62 2.56
N ASP A 123 5.44 -11.73 2.91
CA ASP A 123 5.05 -11.53 4.31
C ASP A 123 4.15 -12.67 4.76
N LEU A 124 4.76 -13.73 5.30
CA LEU A 124 4.04 -14.89 5.80
C LEU A 124 3.08 -14.55 6.94
N GLN A 125 3.35 -13.51 7.73
CA GLN A 125 2.44 -13.10 8.80
C GLN A 125 1.17 -12.48 8.21
N ALA A 126 1.31 -11.60 7.22
CA ALA A 126 0.18 -11.02 6.50
C ALA A 126 -0.61 -12.09 5.73
N LEU A 127 0.07 -13.03 5.08
CA LEU A 127 -0.59 -14.16 4.39
C LEU A 127 -1.38 -15.05 5.35
N ILE A 128 -0.72 -15.59 6.37
CA ILE A 128 -1.28 -16.64 7.23
C ILE A 128 -2.34 -16.07 8.18
N ALA A 129 -2.02 -15.00 8.90
CA ALA A 129 -2.92 -14.44 9.90
C ALA A 129 -3.90 -13.41 9.31
N GLY A 130 -3.46 -12.68 8.28
CA GLY A 130 -4.22 -11.61 7.64
C GLY A 130 -5.17 -12.13 6.56
N GLN A 131 -4.66 -12.87 5.57
CA GLN A 131 -5.47 -13.37 4.45
C GLN A 131 -6.17 -14.69 4.79
N TRP A 132 -5.41 -15.71 5.21
CA TRP A 132 -5.94 -17.06 5.45
C TRP A 132 -6.60 -17.23 6.82
N GLN A 133 -6.56 -16.19 7.67
CA GLN A 133 -7.20 -16.15 9.00
C GLN A 133 -6.73 -17.24 9.98
N PHE A 134 -5.60 -17.89 9.74
CA PHE A 134 -4.95 -18.76 10.72
C PHE A 134 -4.29 -17.89 11.79
N ARG A 135 -5.09 -17.33 12.70
CA ARG A 135 -4.61 -16.47 13.79
C ARG A 135 -4.36 -17.27 15.05
N LYS A 136 -3.35 -16.89 15.83
CA LYS A 136 -3.11 -17.48 17.14
C LYS A 136 -4.27 -17.16 18.10
N PRO A 137 -4.99 -18.16 18.63
CA PRO A 137 -5.95 -17.97 19.72
C PRO A 137 -5.27 -17.42 20.98
N LYS A 138 -6.06 -16.79 21.86
CA LYS A 138 -5.53 -16.22 23.11
C LYS A 138 -5.08 -17.31 24.09
N GLU A 139 -5.81 -18.41 24.10
CA GLU A 139 -5.66 -19.54 25.01
C GLU A 139 -4.54 -20.50 24.57
N GLN A 140 -4.12 -20.43 23.30
CA GLN A 140 -3.06 -21.28 22.76
C GLN A 140 -1.67 -20.69 23.06
N SER A 141 -0.74 -21.53 23.50
CA SER A 141 0.66 -21.15 23.67
C SER A 141 1.31 -20.82 22.32
N ARG A 142 2.46 -20.13 22.33
CA ARG A 142 3.19 -19.83 21.09
C ARG A 142 3.75 -21.11 20.46
N GLU A 143 4.25 -22.04 21.26
CA GLU A 143 4.82 -23.31 20.81
C GLU A 143 3.77 -24.20 20.13
N GLU A 144 2.58 -24.33 20.71
CA GLU A 144 1.48 -25.08 20.09
C GLU A 144 1.03 -24.47 18.77
N TYR A 145 0.98 -23.13 18.70
CA TYR A 145 0.61 -22.43 17.47
C TYR A 145 1.65 -22.61 16.37
N ASP A 146 2.93 -22.48 16.71
CA ASP A 146 4.03 -22.69 15.76
C ASP A 146 4.07 -24.16 15.29
N GLY A 147 3.76 -25.13 16.17
CA GLY A 147 3.57 -26.53 15.82
C GLY A 147 2.41 -26.77 14.84
N PHE A 148 1.26 -26.12 15.07
CA PHE A 148 0.12 -26.15 14.15
C PHE A 148 0.46 -25.57 12.77
N LEU A 149 1.17 -24.42 12.74
CA LEU A 149 1.63 -23.83 11.49
C LEU A 149 2.55 -24.79 10.72
N ALA A 150 3.50 -25.43 11.40
CA ALA A 150 4.43 -26.38 10.80
C ALA A 150 3.74 -27.63 10.26
N GLU A 151 2.77 -28.19 10.97
CA GLU A 151 2.10 -29.44 10.58
C GLU A 151 1.01 -29.23 9.52
N LYS A 152 0.30 -28.10 9.54
CA LYS A 152 -0.89 -27.89 8.70
C LYS A 152 -0.72 -26.76 7.69
N VAL A 153 -0.23 -25.60 8.10
CA VAL A 153 -0.31 -24.39 7.28
C VAL A 153 0.83 -24.29 6.27
N TYR A 154 2.07 -24.56 6.67
CA TYR A 154 3.20 -24.53 5.73
C TYR A 154 3.10 -25.57 4.62
N PRO A 155 2.62 -26.82 4.86
CA PRO A 155 2.35 -27.76 3.78
C PRO A 155 1.34 -27.23 2.75
N ILE A 156 0.26 -26.56 3.18
CA ILE A 156 -0.71 -25.91 2.29
C ILE A 156 -0.02 -24.81 1.47
N LEU A 157 0.83 -24.00 2.10
CA LEU A 157 1.59 -22.96 1.41
C LEU A 157 2.52 -23.51 0.33
N GLU A 158 3.28 -24.55 0.64
CA GLU A 158 4.19 -25.16 -0.33
C GLU A 158 3.43 -25.83 -1.48
N GLU A 159 2.29 -26.47 -1.20
CA GLU A 159 1.41 -27.01 -2.26
C GLU A 159 0.93 -25.88 -3.18
N TRP A 160 0.44 -24.77 -2.63
CA TRP A 160 -0.05 -23.66 -3.44
C TRP A 160 1.05 -22.96 -4.22
N LYS A 161 2.24 -22.77 -3.65
CA LYS A 161 3.41 -22.24 -4.38
C LYS A 161 3.75 -23.14 -5.57
N GLN A 162 3.80 -24.45 -5.37
CA GLN A 162 4.09 -25.41 -6.43
C GLN A 162 3.04 -25.36 -7.53
N ARG A 163 1.76 -25.38 -7.17
CA ARG A 163 0.65 -25.30 -8.12
C ARG A 163 0.67 -23.99 -8.92
N VAL A 164 0.95 -22.87 -8.27
CA VAL A 164 1.10 -21.57 -8.94
C VAL A 164 2.16 -21.61 -10.04
N ILE A 165 3.30 -22.25 -9.76
CA ILE A 165 4.41 -22.39 -10.72
C ILE A 165 4.03 -23.37 -11.85
N GLU A 166 3.59 -24.58 -11.50
CA GLU A 166 3.33 -25.66 -12.45
C GLU A 166 2.16 -25.35 -13.39
N GLU A 167 1.06 -24.84 -12.84
CA GLU A 167 -0.16 -24.50 -13.57
C GLU A 167 -0.10 -23.08 -14.16
N LYS A 168 0.98 -22.32 -13.91
CA LYS A 168 1.16 -20.91 -14.34
C LYS A 168 -0.02 -20.02 -13.97
N LEU A 169 -0.44 -20.09 -12.71
CA LEU A 169 -1.65 -19.39 -12.23
C LEU A 169 -1.45 -17.89 -12.00
N LEU A 170 -0.21 -17.42 -12.10
CA LEU A 170 0.18 -16.01 -12.01
C LEU A 170 1.00 -15.62 -13.24
N HIS A 171 0.89 -14.35 -13.63
CA HIS A 171 1.62 -13.75 -14.73
C HIS A 171 2.26 -12.43 -14.25
N PRO A 172 3.35 -12.50 -13.44
CA PRO A 172 3.97 -11.32 -12.89
C PRO A 172 4.58 -10.43 -13.97
N GLN A 173 4.27 -9.14 -13.92
CA GLN A 173 4.84 -8.13 -14.80
C GLN A 173 5.15 -6.87 -14.01
N VAL A 174 6.26 -6.21 -14.37
CA VAL A 174 6.71 -5.00 -13.69
C VAL A 174 7.12 -3.95 -14.71
N VAL A 175 6.65 -2.72 -14.50
CA VAL A 175 7.22 -1.54 -15.13
C VAL A 175 7.84 -0.69 -14.03
N TYR A 176 9.13 -0.42 -14.14
CA TYR A 176 9.82 0.49 -13.23
C TYR A 176 10.74 1.42 -14.01
N GLY A 177 11.12 2.52 -13.38
CA GLY A 177 11.94 3.51 -14.06
C GLY A 177 12.52 4.56 -13.15
N TYR A 178 13.39 5.37 -13.73
CA TYR A 178 14.11 6.45 -13.07
C TYR A 178 13.88 7.75 -13.83
N PHE A 179 13.42 8.77 -13.11
CA PHE A 179 13.02 10.05 -13.69
C PHE A 179 13.79 11.19 -13.06
N PRO A 180 14.27 12.17 -13.83
CA PRO A 180 14.95 13.31 -13.25
C PRO A 180 13.94 14.16 -12.49
N CYS A 181 14.30 14.62 -11.30
CA CYS A 181 13.42 15.45 -10.48
C CYS A 181 14.14 16.58 -9.73
N LEU A 182 13.37 17.59 -9.35
CA LEU A 182 13.77 18.67 -8.44
C LEU A 182 12.61 19.02 -7.52
N ALA A 183 12.91 19.36 -6.28
CA ALA A 183 11.93 19.73 -5.27
C ALA A 183 11.84 21.26 -5.09
N GLU A 184 10.64 21.77 -4.89
CA GLU A 184 10.39 23.16 -4.49
C GLU A 184 9.24 23.20 -3.48
N GLY A 185 9.52 23.65 -2.26
CA GLY A 185 8.56 23.61 -1.15
C GLY A 185 8.06 22.18 -0.86
N ASN A 186 6.80 21.93 -1.13
CA ASN A 186 6.14 20.61 -0.93
C ASN A 186 5.92 19.87 -2.28
N SER A 187 6.42 20.43 -3.37
CA SER A 187 6.23 19.94 -4.72
C SER A 187 7.48 19.21 -5.21
N LEU A 188 7.28 18.17 -6.00
CA LEU A 188 8.32 17.47 -6.73
C LEU A 188 8.04 17.59 -8.23
N TYR A 189 8.91 18.30 -8.94
CA TYR A 189 8.87 18.45 -10.37
C TYR A 189 9.57 17.26 -11.03
N ILE A 190 8.87 16.61 -11.96
CA ILE A 190 9.39 15.50 -12.75
C ILE A 190 9.67 16.00 -14.15
N TYR A 191 10.83 15.66 -14.69
CA TYR A 191 11.28 16.09 -16.01
C TYR A 191 11.34 14.90 -16.96
N ASP A 192 11.38 15.20 -18.25
CA ASP A 192 11.46 14.17 -19.30
C ASP A 192 12.78 13.40 -19.18
N ALA A 193 12.71 12.08 -19.07
CA ALA A 193 13.87 11.21 -19.02
C ALA A 193 14.76 11.30 -20.27
N GLU A 194 14.19 11.64 -21.43
CA GLU A 194 14.92 11.80 -22.69
C GLU A 194 16.01 12.89 -22.58
N MET A 195 15.81 13.91 -21.74
CA MET A 195 16.79 14.99 -21.58
C MET A 195 18.13 14.49 -21.02
N MET A 196 18.12 13.39 -20.25
CA MET A 196 19.32 12.83 -19.65
C MET A 196 20.07 11.86 -20.57
N LYS A 197 19.54 11.51 -21.75
CA LYS A 197 20.24 10.68 -22.74
C LYS A 197 21.50 11.36 -23.29
N GLY A 198 21.57 12.69 -23.21
CA GLY A 198 22.74 13.48 -23.58
C GLY A 198 23.81 13.64 -22.48
N GLY A 199 23.59 13.07 -21.29
CA GLY A 199 24.45 13.25 -20.11
C GLY A 199 23.78 14.06 -18.99
N GLN A 200 24.51 14.34 -17.90
CA GLN A 200 24.00 15.05 -16.72
C GLN A 200 23.96 16.57 -16.87
N ASP A 201 24.51 17.14 -17.95
CA ASP A 201 24.59 18.59 -18.19
C ASP A 201 23.31 19.19 -18.80
N ALA A 202 22.18 18.49 -18.68
CA ALA A 202 20.89 18.99 -19.14
C ALA A 202 20.44 20.19 -18.28
N HIS A 203 19.86 21.20 -18.93
CA HIS A 203 19.23 22.32 -18.21
C HIS A 203 17.75 22.03 -17.95
N PRO A 204 17.19 22.48 -16.81
CA PRO A 204 15.75 22.35 -16.52
C PRO A 204 14.88 22.92 -17.63
N THR A 205 14.09 22.04 -18.25
CA THR A 205 12.98 22.38 -19.14
C THR A 205 11.69 22.54 -18.32
N ASN A 206 10.54 22.67 -18.97
CA ASN A 206 9.27 22.56 -18.27
C ASN A 206 9.12 21.12 -17.70
N PRO A 207 8.66 20.96 -16.44
CA PRO A 207 8.32 19.66 -15.89
C PRO A 207 7.23 18.97 -16.72
N VAL A 208 7.35 17.65 -16.90
CA VAL A 208 6.30 16.82 -17.54
C VAL A 208 5.20 16.44 -16.55
N ALA A 209 5.51 16.44 -15.25
CA ALA A 209 4.54 16.20 -14.19
C ALA A 209 4.96 16.89 -12.89
N THR A 210 4.01 17.02 -11.97
CA THR A 210 4.25 17.54 -10.62
C THR A 210 3.44 16.75 -9.60
N PHE A 211 4.12 16.30 -8.54
CA PHE A 211 3.51 15.69 -7.37
C PHE A 211 3.56 16.67 -6.20
N ASN A 212 2.44 16.80 -5.47
CA ASN A 212 2.36 17.66 -4.29
C ASN A 212 2.21 16.75 -3.06
N PHE A 213 3.16 16.83 -2.13
CA PHE A 213 3.17 15.96 -0.96
C PHE A 213 2.81 16.75 0.31
N PRO A 214 1.92 16.25 1.16
CA PRO A 214 1.63 16.92 2.42
C PRO A 214 2.85 16.86 3.35
N ARG A 215 2.97 17.90 4.18
CA ARG A 215 4.01 18.02 5.20
C ARG A 215 3.45 17.66 6.56
N GLN A 216 4.20 16.91 7.36
CA GLN A 216 3.83 16.63 8.75
C GLN A 216 3.60 17.92 9.51
N LYS A 217 2.42 18.06 10.13
CA LYS A 217 2.07 19.25 10.93
C LYS A 217 2.95 19.40 12.18
N SER A 218 3.50 18.32 12.70
CA SER A 218 4.31 18.28 13.92
C SER A 218 5.54 17.38 13.74
N MET A 219 6.26 17.08 14.83
CA MET A 219 7.44 16.22 14.83
C MET A 219 8.56 16.77 13.95
N ARG A 220 9.07 15.95 13.02
CA ARG A 220 10.19 16.28 12.14
C ARG A 220 9.75 17.09 10.93
N ARG A 221 8.45 17.40 10.76
CA ARG A 221 7.92 18.16 9.61
C ARG A 221 8.29 17.54 8.26
N LEU A 222 8.32 16.20 8.17
CA LEU A 222 8.73 15.49 6.96
C LEU A 222 7.73 15.75 5.81
N CYS A 223 8.27 15.79 4.59
CA CYS A 223 7.53 15.83 3.33
C CYS A 223 8.33 14.96 2.34
N ILE A 224 7.67 14.19 1.47
CA ILE A 224 8.38 13.32 0.51
C ILE A 224 9.27 14.15 -0.43
N ALA A 225 8.84 15.35 -0.82
CA ALA A 225 9.62 16.26 -1.66
C ALA A 225 11.00 16.61 -1.03
N ASP A 226 11.07 16.70 0.30
CA ASP A 226 12.31 17.03 1.01
C ASP A 226 13.40 15.96 0.85
N PHE A 227 13.05 14.74 0.45
CA PHE A 227 14.05 13.69 0.21
C PHE A 227 14.83 13.86 -1.09
N PHE A 228 14.41 14.81 -1.94
CA PHE A 228 15.00 15.06 -3.26
C PHE A 228 15.70 16.42 -3.36
N ALA A 229 16.61 16.57 -4.32
CA ALA A 229 17.40 17.79 -4.51
C ALA A 229 16.50 19.00 -4.73
N PRO A 230 16.72 20.10 -4.00
CA PRO A 230 15.99 21.34 -4.23
C PRO A 230 16.36 21.96 -5.59
N VAL A 231 15.45 22.72 -6.21
CA VAL A 231 15.71 23.45 -7.47
C VAL A 231 16.96 24.34 -7.38
N GLU A 232 17.22 24.91 -6.21
CA GLU A 232 18.39 25.78 -5.95
C GLU A 232 19.72 25.02 -5.96
N SER A 233 19.71 23.69 -5.84
CA SER A 233 20.94 22.88 -5.92
C SER A 233 21.56 22.88 -7.32
N GLY A 234 20.78 23.20 -8.35
CA GLY A 234 21.21 23.19 -9.75
C GLY A 234 21.56 21.80 -10.30
N LYS A 235 21.23 20.72 -9.58
CA LYS A 235 21.53 19.33 -9.98
C LYS A 235 20.28 18.47 -9.91
N PHE A 236 19.95 17.81 -11.02
CA PHE A 236 18.86 16.85 -11.02
C PHE A 236 19.08 15.73 -10.04
N ASP A 237 17.97 15.32 -9.43
CA ASP A 237 17.90 14.13 -8.61
C ASP A 237 17.24 12.98 -9.37
N VAL A 238 17.24 11.79 -8.77
CA VAL A 238 16.67 10.56 -9.30
C VAL A 238 15.39 10.25 -8.55
N PHE A 239 14.28 10.14 -9.28
CA PHE A 239 12.98 9.69 -8.77
C PHE A 239 12.62 8.32 -9.34
N PRO A 240 12.87 7.23 -8.61
CA PRO A 240 12.44 5.92 -9.04
C PRO A 240 10.93 5.72 -8.78
N MET A 241 10.27 5.04 -9.71
CA MET A 241 8.88 4.62 -9.60
C MET A 241 8.72 3.17 -10.07
N GLN A 242 7.71 2.49 -9.55
CA GLN A 242 7.34 1.14 -9.95
C GLN A 242 5.82 0.96 -10.05
N ALA A 243 5.41 0.06 -10.92
CA ALA A 243 4.07 -0.48 -11.05
C ALA A 243 4.20 -1.99 -11.32
N VAL A 244 3.53 -2.81 -10.50
CA VAL A 244 3.63 -4.27 -10.57
C VAL A 244 2.24 -4.88 -10.60
N THR A 245 2.11 -6.03 -11.25
CA THR A 245 0.91 -6.87 -11.23
C THR A 245 1.32 -8.33 -11.24
N VAL A 246 0.48 -9.22 -10.69
CA VAL A 246 0.57 -10.68 -10.93
C VAL A 246 -0.36 -11.15 -12.06
N GLY A 247 -0.92 -10.20 -12.82
CA GLY A 247 -1.68 -10.43 -14.03
C GLY A 247 -3.16 -10.77 -13.80
N ASN A 248 -3.99 -10.48 -14.80
CA ASN A 248 -5.44 -10.73 -14.72
C ASN A 248 -5.82 -12.20 -14.53
N ILE A 249 -4.92 -13.12 -14.92
CA ILE A 249 -5.09 -14.56 -14.73
C ILE A 249 -5.34 -14.93 -13.26
N ALA A 250 -4.78 -14.17 -12.31
CA ALA A 250 -5.03 -14.37 -10.89
C ALA A 250 -6.50 -14.09 -10.56
N THR A 251 -7.03 -12.96 -11.00
CA THR A 251 -8.45 -12.60 -10.80
C THR A 251 -9.38 -13.63 -11.45
N GLU A 252 -9.10 -14.03 -12.69
CA GLU A 252 -9.90 -15.03 -13.42
C GLU A 252 -9.92 -16.39 -12.73
N TYR A 253 -8.76 -16.87 -12.26
CA TYR A 253 -8.67 -18.16 -11.56
C TYR A 253 -9.36 -18.14 -10.21
N ALA A 254 -9.22 -17.04 -9.44
CA ALA A 254 -9.95 -16.87 -8.19
C ALA A 254 -11.47 -16.88 -8.43
N GLN A 255 -11.96 -16.15 -9.43
CA GLN A 255 -13.38 -16.17 -9.80
C GLN A 255 -13.86 -17.56 -10.20
N LYS A 256 -13.04 -18.33 -10.93
CA LYS A 256 -13.34 -19.72 -11.27
C LYS A 256 -13.49 -20.60 -10.03
N LEU A 257 -12.56 -20.52 -9.07
CA LEU A 257 -12.65 -21.28 -7.81
C LEU A 257 -13.93 -20.93 -7.03
N PHE A 258 -14.27 -19.64 -6.99
CA PHE A 258 -15.48 -19.16 -6.36
C PHE A 258 -16.75 -19.71 -7.03
N ALA A 259 -16.82 -19.65 -8.37
CA ALA A 259 -17.95 -20.17 -9.14
C ALA A 259 -18.12 -21.70 -9.03
N GLU A 260 -17.02 -22.42 -8.82
CA GLU A 260 -17.02 -23.87 -8.57
C GLU A 260 -17.32 -24.25 -7.10
N ASN A 261 -17.64 -23.28 -6.24
CA ASN A 261 -17.86 -23.44 -4.80
C ASN A 261 -16.64 -23.99 -4.04
N LYS A 262 -15.42 -23.77 -4.55
CA LYS A 262 -14.16 -24.16 -3.90
C LYS A 262 -13.65 -23.03 -3.00
N TYR A 263 -14.43 -22.68 -1.98
CA TYR A 263 -14.19 -21.46 -1.18
C TYR A 263 -12.88 -21.48 -0.38
N THR A 264 -12.46 -22.66 0.11
CA THR A 264 -11.17 -22.81 0.80
C THR A 264 -10.00 -22.58 -0.16
N ASP A 265 -10.04 -23.20 -1.34
CA ASP A 265 -9.03 -22.99 -2.37
C ASP A 265 -9.01 -21.54 -2.85
N TYR A 266 -10.19 -20.94 -3.04
CA TYR A 266 -10.34 -19.54 -3.37
C TYR A 266 -9.64 -18.65 -2.34
N LEU A 267 -9.90 -18.85 -1.05
CA LEU A 267 -9.27 -18.08 0.03
C LEU A 267 -7.75 -18.22 -0.01
N TYR A 268 -7.25 -19.45 -0.16
CA TYR A 268 -5.82 -19.71 -0.18
C TYR A 268 -5.13 -19.08 -1.38
N PHE A 269 -5.67 -19.34 -2.57
CA PHE A 269 -5.14 -18.80 -3.81
C PHE A 269 -5.21 -17.28 -3.87
N HIS A 270 -6.36 -16.68 -3.56
CA HIS A 270 -6.53 -15.22 -3.58
C HIS A 270 -5.55 -14.55 -2.60
N GLY A 271 -5.46 -15.05 -1.36
CA GLY A 271 -4.51 -14.55 -0.37
C GLY A 271 -3.05 -14.64 -0.86
N LEU A 272 -2.67 -15.76 -1.47
CA LEU A 272 -1.34 -15.95 -2.04
C LEU A 272 -1.07 -15.01 -3.22
N ALA A 273 -2.05 -14.82 -4.11
CA ALA A 273 -1.91 -13.93 -5.26
C ALA A 273 -1.71 -12.46 -4.83
N VAL A 274 -2.51 -11.98 -3.87
CA VAL A 274 -2.37 -10.64 -3.28
C VAL A 274 -0.98 -10.47 -2.65
N GLN A 275 -0.55 -11.43 -1.83
CA GLN A 275 0.76 -11.35 -1.18
C GLN A 275 1.92 -11.52 -2.16
N THR A 276 1.71 -12.23 -3.27
CA THR A 276 2.73 -12.32 -4.33
C THR A 276 2.88 -10.99 -5.05
N ALA A 277 1.81 -10.22 -5.29
CA ALA A 277 1.93 -8.87 -5.85
C ALA A 277 2.78 -7.94 -4.96
N GLU A 278 2.56 -7.98 -3.65
CA GLU A 278 3.39 -7.26 -2.66
C GLU A 278 4.84 -7.77 -2.63
N ALA A 279 5.04 -9.08 -2.74
CA ALA A 279 6.37 -9.67 -2.79
C ALA A 279 7.13 -9.27 -4.07
N VAL A 280 6.46 -9.20 -5.23
CA VAL A 280 7.04 -8.66 -6.47
C VAL A 280 7.43 -7.20 -6.28
N ALA A 281 6.58 -6.41 -5.60
CA ALA A 281 6.86 -5.02 -5.30
C ALA A 281 8.11 -4.85 -4.41
N GLU A 282 8.32 -5.73 -3.44
CA GLU A 282 9.52 -5.73 -2.60
C GLU A 282 10.75 -6.24 -3.37
N TRP A 283 10.60 -7.27 -4.20
CA TRP A 283 11.68 -7.82 -5.03
C TRP A 283 12.21 -6.76 -6.00
N VAL A 284 11.34 -6.04 -6.71
CA VAL A 284 11.79 -4.95 -7.60
C VAL A 284 12.31 -3.75 -6.80
N HIS A 285 11.76 -3.45 -5.62
CA HIS A 285 12.31 -2.39 -4.76
C HIS A 285 13.74 -2.72 -4.30
N ALA A 286 14.02 -3.97 -3.94
CA ALA A 286 15.38 -4.43 -3.62
C ALA A 286 16.31 -4.32 -4.84
N ARG A 287 15.83 -4.68 -6.03
CA ARG A 287 16.56 -4.47 -7.29
C ARG A 287 16.89 -2.99 -7.51
N ILE A 288 15.92 -2.09 -7.34
CA ILE A 288 16.10 -0.64 -7.49
C ILE A 288 17.15 -0.11 -6.51
N ARG A 289 17.12 -0.53 -5.24
CA ARG A 289 18.14 -0.14 -4.24
C ARG A 289 19.55 -0.60 -4.65
N ARG A 290 19.67 -1.83 -5.17
CA ARG A 290 20.94 -2.37 -5.69
C ARG A 290 21.43 -1.59 -6.92
N GLU A 291 20.53 -1.30 -7.86
CA GLU A 291 20.81 -0.54 -9.08
C GLU A 291 21.26 0.90 -8.76
N LEU A 292 20.77 1.50 -7.67
CA LEU A 292 21.21 2.80 -7.18
C LEU A 292 22.47 2.75 -6.30
N GLY A 293 23.15 1.60 -6.21
CA GLY A 293 24.43 1.47 -5.49
C GLY A 293 24.30 1.17 -3.99
N PHE A 294 23.10 0.93 -3.47
CA PHE A 294 22.88 0.58 -2.06
C PHE A 294 22.88 -0.93 -1.79
N GLY A 295 23.30 -1.74 -2.77
CA GLY A 295 23.28 -3.20 -2.67
C GLY A 295 24.08 -3.77 -1.50
N SER A 296 25.19 -3.13 -1.10
CA SER A 296 26.00 -3.55 0.05
C SER A 296 25.32 -3.28 1.41
N GLN A 297 24.21 -2.54 1.42
CA GLN A 297 23.41 -2.24 2.60
C GLN A 297 22.11 -3.06 2.66
N GLU A 298 21.90 -3.97 1.71
CA GLU A 298 20.72 -4.83 1.69
C GLU A 298 20.75 -5.80 2.88
N PRO A 299 19.64 -5.94 3.63
CA PRO A 299 19.54 -6.96 4.65
C PRO A 299 19.65 -8.37 4.04
N ASP A 300 20.24 -9.28 4.81
CA ASP A 300 20.40 -10.69 4.44
C ASP A 300 19.22 -11.57 4.88
N ASN A 301 18.21 -10.98 5.51
CA ASN A 301 17.07 -11.69 6.08
C ASN A 301 15.75 -10.95 5.81
N ILE A 302 14.70 -11.75 5.60
CA ILE A 302 13.36 -11.23 5.28
C ILE A 302 12.76 -10.37 6.39
N ARG A 303 13.07 -10.68 7.66
CA ARG A 303 12.54 -9.94 8.81
C ARG A 303 12.96 -8.47 8.77
N ASP A 304 14.22 -8.21 8.47
CA ASP A 304 14.74 -6.84 8.40
C ASP A 304 14.21 -6.10 7.16
N ILE A 305 13.97 -6.80 6.05
CA ILE A 305 13.32 -6.23 4.87
C ILE A 305 11.89 -5.80 5.18
N LEU A 306 11.07 -6.69 5.75
CA LEU A 306 9.69 -6.38 6.14
C LEU A 306 9.62 -5.29 7.22
N ALA A 307 10.63 -5.20 8.08
CA ALA A 307 10.79 -4.12 9.06
C ALA A 307 11.36 -2.81 8.46
N GLN A 308 11.54 -2.75 7.14
CA GLN A 308 12.12 -1.62 6.40
C GLN A 308 13.49 -1.16 6.92
N ARG A 309 14.36 -2.11 7.30
CA ARG A 309 15.73 -1.84 7.78
C ARG A 309 16.76 -1.77 6.65
N TYR A 310 16.31 -1.34 5.47
CA TYR A 310 17.14 -0.91 4.36
C TYR A 310 17.18 0.63 4.27
N GLN A 311 18.10 1.16 3.47
CA GLN A 311 18.15 2.58 3.14
C GLN A 311 16.99 2.97 2.20
N GLY A 312 16.35 4.11 2.47
CA GLY A 312 15.23 4.60 1.69
C GLY A 312 13.87 4.03 2.12
N SER A 313 12.84 4.34 1.34
CA SER A 313 11.46 3.87 1.53
C SER A 313 10.70 3.90 0.20
N ARG A 314 9.64 3.08 0.10
CA ARG A 314 8.69 3.11 -1.03
C ARG A 314 7.35 3.63 -0.50
N TYR A 315 6.66 4.48 -1.23
CA TYR A 315 5.38 5.06 -0.83
C TYR A 315 4.35 4.84 -1.93
N SER A 316 3.11 4.54 -1.55
CA SER A 316 2.01 4.31 -2.49
C SER A 316 0.95 5.39 -2.29
N PHE A 317 0.38 5.91 -3.38
CA PHE A 317 -0.69 6.90 -3.28
C PHE A 317 -1.90 6.34 -2.55
N GLY A 318 -2.57 7.18 -1.75
CA GLY A 318 -3.63 6.78 -0.83
C GLY A 318 -3.14 6.48 0.60
N TYR A 319 -1.83 6.31 0.81
CA TYR A 319 -1.25 6.15 2.15
C TYR A 319 -0.97 7.51 2.83
N PRO A 320 -0.84 7.56 4.17
CA PRO A 320 -0.77 8.82 4.92
C PRO A 320 0.31 9.83 4.50
N ALA A 321 1.44 9.40 3.94
CA ALA A 321 2.50 10.29 3.45
C ALA A 321 2.22 10.91 2.07
N CYS A 322 1.34 10.29 1.29
CA CYS A 322 0.94 10.70 -0.06
C CYS A 322 -0.54 10.29 -0.30
N PRO A 323 -1.50 10.90 0.41
CA PRO A 323 -2.88 10.43 0.47
C PRO A 323 -3.69 10.71 -0.80
N ASN A 324 -3.16 11.50 -1.73
CA ASN A 324 -3.86 11.86 -2.96
C ASN A 324 -3.84 10.71 -3.99
N ILE A 325 -4.91 9.92 -4.02
CA ILE A 325 -5.08 8.79 -4.96
C ILE A 325 -5.00 9.25 -6.43
N GLN A 326 -5.43 10.48 -6.74
CA GLN A 326 -5.43 11.01 -8.12
C GLN A 326 -4.02 11.12 -8.72
N ASP A 327 -2.99 11.24 -7.89
CA ASP A 327 -1.60 11.27 -8.38
C ASP A 327 -1.16 9.92 -8.95
N GLN A 328 -1.90 8.84 -8.68
CA GLN A 328 -1.64 7.52 -9.25
C GLN A 328 -1.83 7.49 -10.77
N TYR A 329 -2.79 8.25 -11.34
CA TYR A 329 -2.93 8.38 -12.79
C TYR A 329 -1.66 8.91 -13.45
N LYS A 330 -1.07 9.97 -12.88
CA LYS A 330 0.20 10.56 -13.36
C LYS A 330 1.34 9.54 -13.26
N GLN A 331 1.43 8.80 -12.16
CA GLN A 331 2.44 7.76 -11.97
C GLN A 331 2.34 6.67 -13.05
N LEU A 332 1.13 6.16 -13.31
CA LEU A 332 0.91 5.14 -14.33
C LEU A 332 1.20 5.64 -15.74
N GLU A 333 0.86 6.90 -16.04
CA GLU A 333 1.17 7.56 -17.31
C GLU A 333 2.69 7.71 -17.51
N LEU A 334 3.40 8.28 -16.53
CA LEU A 334 4.86 8.43 -16.57
C LEU A 334 5.57 7.09 -16.72
N LEU A 335 5.06 6.04 -16.05
CA LEU A 335 5.60 4.69 -16.18
C LEU A 335 5.23 4.05 -17.52
N GLY A 336 4.18 4.47 -18.20
CA GLY A 336 3.62 3.74 -19.34
C GLY A 336 3.12 2.35 -18.92
N ALA A 337 2.37 2.30 -17.81
CA ALA A 337 1.89 1.07 -17.18
C ALA A 337 0.84 0.31 -18.03
N ASN A 338 0.25 0.96 -19.03
CA ASN A 338 -0.62 0.32 -20.02
C ASN A 338 0.08 -0.83 -20.78
N ARG A 339 1.42 -0.83 -20.85
CA ARG A 339 2.21 -1.93 -21.46
C ARG A 339 2.08 -3.26 -20.72
N ILE A 340 1.63 -3.24 -19.46
CA ILE A 340 1.30 -4.43 -18.65
C ILE A 340 -0.20 -4.51 -18.34
N ASN A 341 -1.03 -3.81 -19.12
CA ASN A 341 -2.47 -3.70 -18.91
C ASN A 341 -2.88 -3.23 -17.50
N LEU A 342 -2.03 -2.46 -16.82
CA LEU A 342 -2.31 -1.91 -15.50
C LEU A 342 -2.82 -0.47 -15.63
N TYR A 343 -4.03 -0.23 -15.12
CA TYR A 343 -4.70 1.08 -15.17
C TYR A 343 -5.59 1.30 -13.93
N MET A 344 -6.09 2.53 -13.75
CA MET A 344 -7.12 2.82 -12.74
C MET A 344 -8.51 2.68 -13.37
N ASP A 345 -9.40 1.93 -12.73
CA ASP A 345 -10.76 1.73 -13.20
C ASP A 345 -11.70 2.90 -12.81
N GLU A 346 -12.99 2.76 -13.13
CA GLU A 346 -14.03 3.73 -12.82
C GLU A 346 -14.28 3.94 -11.32
N SER A 347 -13.80 3.01 -10.48
CA SER A 347 -13.86 3.09 -9.02
C SER A 347 -12.56 3.66 -8.42
N GLU A 348 -11.66 4.16 -9.25
CA GLU A 348 -10.33 4.65 -8.86
C GLU A 348 -9.49 3.59 -8.14
N GLN A 349 -9.59 2.34 -8.61
CA GLN A 349 -8.76 1.23 -8.12
C GLN A 349 -7.86 0.69 -9.24
N LEU A 350 -6.71 0.14 -8.86
CA LEU A 350 -5.86 -0.54 -9.82
C LEU A 350 -6.54 -1.78 -10.38
N TYR A 351 -6.47 -1.92 -11.71
CA TYR A 351 -6.88 -3.11 -12.42
C TYR A 351 -5.72 -3.64 -13.27
N PRO A 352 -5.37 -4.94 -13.19
CA PRO A 352 -5.95 -5.97 -12.32
C PRO A 352 -5.76 -5.68 -10.83
N GLU A 353 -6.65 -6.19 -9.98
CA GLU A 353 -6.69 -5.88 -8.54
C GLU A 353 -5.42 -6.31 -7.80
N GLN A 354 -4.82 -7.45 -8.17
CA GLN A 354 -3.58 -7.95 -7.57
C GLN A 354 -2.36 -7.21 -8.16
N SER A 355 -2.33 -5.90 -7.91
CA SER A 355 -1.32 -4.96 -8.40
C SER A 355 -0.99 -3.93 -7.34
N THR A 356 0.20 -3.35 -7.41
CA THR A 356 0.59 -2.24 -6.55
C THR A 356 1.54 -1.30 -7.27
N THR A 357 1.54 -0.04 -6.88
CA THR A 357 2.45 0.98 -7.42
C THR A 357 3.16 1.68 -6.27
N ALA A 358 4.38 2.16 -6.51
CA ALA A 358 5.09 2.94 -5.52
C ALA A 358 6.04 3.95 -6.15
N ILE A 359 6.18 5.08 -5.49
CA ILE A 359 7.30 6.01 -5.66
C ILE A 359 8.37 5.63 -4.64
N ILE A 360 9.64 5.77 -4.99
CA ILE A 360 10.74 5.31 -4.13
C ILE A 360 11.61 6.51 -3.79
N THR A 361 12.05 6.56 -2.55
CA THR A 361 13.02 7.54 -2.08
C THR A 361 14.21 6.76 -1.56
N TYR A 362 15.41 7.15 -1.98
CA TYR A 362 16.65 6.48 -1.56
C TYR A 362 17.34 7.22 -0.40
N HIS A 363 16.80 8.37 0.01
CA HIS A 363 17.37 9.21 1.07
C HIS A 363 17.44 8.44 2.40
N PRO A 364 18.56 8.47 3.14
CA PRO A 364 18.79 7.62 4.33
C PRO A 364 17.81 7.86 5.48
N VAL A 365 17.27 9.07 5.58
CA VAL A 365 16.27 9.43 6.58
C VAL A 365 14.84 8.97 6.23
N ALA A 366 14.58 8.60 4.98
CA ALA A 366 13.22 8.27 4.54
C ALA A 366 12.69 7.02 5.26
N LYS A 367 11.50 7.16 5.84
CA LYS A 367 10.71 6.11 6.51
C LYS A 367 9.23 6.45 6.37
N TYR A 368 8.34 5.51 6.67
CA TYR A 368 6.91 5.81 6.72
C TYR A 368 6.60 6.85 7.79
N PHE A 369 5.70 7.78 7.45
CA PHE A 369 5.20 8.81 8.33
C PHE A 369 3.76 9.18 7.94
N SER A 370 3.04 9.83 8.85
CA SER A 370 1.73 10.44 8.57
C SER A 370 1.89 11.95 8.53
N ALA A 371 1.36 12.58 7.48
CA ALA A 371 1.40 14.02 7.30
C ALA A 371 0.33 14.76 8.13
#